data_AF-A0A327H9E2-F1
#
_entry.id   AF-A0A327H9E2-F1
#
_cell.length_a   1.000
_cell.length_b   1.000
_cell.length_c   1.000
_cell.angle_alpha   90.00
_cell.angle_beta   90.00
_cell.angle_gamma   90.00
#
_symmetry.space_group_name_H-M   'P 1'
#
loop_
_entity.id
_entity.type
_entity.pdbx_description
1 polymer ?
#
loop_
_entity_poly.entity_id
_entity_poly.type
_entity_poly.pdbx_seq_one_letter_code
_entity_poly.pdbx_strand_id
1 'polypeptide(L)'
;MEKMTTKLTEILPELNDEETSTAQDNVNWAAGFLGLPPGTIHEDNGGVLLQVASTRTVRCLAVVDHPYSYLSLAMMALSFETAGMTLEFEPYTIIMPMPREEEQEECAPENNHVGMEVA
;
A
#
# COMPACT_ATOMS: atom_id res chain seq x y z
N MET A 1 -10.40 14.92 24.23
CA MET A 1 -10.30 13.51 23.80
C MET A 1 -8.94 13.36 23.16
N GLU A 2 -7.93 12.91 23.90
CA GLU A 2 -6.71 12.39 23.28
C GLU A 2 -7.10 11.12 22.53
N LYS A 3 -6.98 11.13 21.20
CA LYS A 3 -7.00 9.88 20.44
C LYS A 3 -5.82 9.07 20.97
N MET A 4 -6.07 7.91 21.56
CA MET A 4 -5.02 6.89 21.72
C MET A 4 -4.60 6.50 20.31
N THR A 5 -3.57 7.16 19.78
CA THR A 5 -2.96 6.80 18.51
C THR A 5 -2.19 5.52 18.75
N THR A 6 -2.82 4.36 18.54
CA THR A 6 -2.09 3.10 18.44
C THR A 6 -1.06 3.25 17.33
N LYS A 7 0.22 3.00 17.64
CA LYS A 7 1.27 3.13 16.63
C LYS A 7 1.16 1.97 15.66
N LEU A 8 1.37 2.21 14.38
CA LEU A 8 1.30 1.15 13.38
C LEU A 8 2.33 0.07 13.68
N THR A 9 3.49 0.45 14.18
CA THR A 9 4.53 -0.47 14.65
C THR A 9 4.09 -1.42 15.77
N GLU A 10 3.01 -1.10 16.49
CA GLU A 10 2.42 -1.98 17.53
C GLU A 10 1.36 -2.93 16.95
N ILE A 11 0.91 -2.69 15.71
CA ILE A 11 -0.14 -3.45 15.01
C ILE A 11 0.47 -4.43 14.00
N LEU A 12 1.65 -4.12 13.44
CA LEU A 12 2.31 -4.98 12.47
C LEU A 12 2.58 -6.38 13.07
N PRO A 13 2.24 -7.46 12.34
CA PRO A 13 2.50 -8.82 12.81
C PRO A 13 4.01 -9.12 12.81
N GLU A 14 4.41 -10.06 13.66
CA GLU A 14 5.72 -10.71 13.53
C GLU A 14 5.69 -11.65 12.32
N LEU A 15 6.79 -11.67 11.55
CA LEU A 15 6.93 -12.55 10.39
C LEU A 15 7.41 -13.93 10.82
N ASN A 16 6.81 -14.98 10.27
CA ASN A 16 7.32 -16.34 10.37
C ASN A 16 8.49 -16.58 9.38
N ASP A 17 9.07 -17.78 9.41
CA ASP A 17 10.23 -18.12 8.57
C ASP A 17 9.94 -18.04 7.06
N GLU A 18 8.74 -18.44 6.63
CA GLU A 18 8.33 -18.42 5.22
C GLU A 18 8.14 -16.98 4.73
N GLU A 19 7.47 -16.16 5.53
CA GLU A 19 7.25 -14.73 5.25
C GLU A 19 8.58 -13.97 5.25
N THR A 20 9.48 -14.28 6.19
CA THR A 20 10.82 -13.71 6.28
C THR A 20 11.64 -14.06 5.03
N SER A 21 11.66 -15.34 4.63
CA SER A 21 12.36 -15.77 3.41
C SER A 21 11.81 -15.06 2.18
N THR A 22 10.48 -15.00 2.06
CA THR A 22 9.81 -14.33 0.93
C THR A 22 10.16 -12.83 0.87
N ALA A 23 10.16 -12.14 2.02
CA ALA A 23 10.53 -10.73 2.10
C ALA A 23 12.00 -10.49 1.73
N GLN A 24 12.91 -11.38 2.14
CA GLN A 24 14.34 -11.30 1.81
C GLN A 24 14.61 -11.60 0.33
N ASP A 25 13.85 -12.49 -0.29
CA ASP A 25 13.94 -12.77 -1.74
C ASP A 25 13.41 -11.58 -2.57
N ASN A 26 12.53 -10.76 -2.01
CA ASN A 26 11.96 -9.56 -2.64
C ASN A 26 12.83 -8.29 -2.54
N VAL A 27 14.11 -8.41 -2.17
CA VAL A 27 15.05 -7.27 -2.12
C VAL A 27 15.14 -6.53 -3.46
N ASN A 28 15.05 -7.23 -4.59
CA ASN A 28 15.10 -6.60 -5.91
C ASN A 28 13.92 -5.67 -6.17
N TRP A 29 12.73 -6.01 -5.66
CA TRP A 29 11.56 -5.14 -5.73
C TRP A 29 11.81 -3.86 -4.91
N ALA A 30 12.32 -3.98 -3.68
CA ALA A 30 12.66 -2.84 -2.83
C ALA A 30 13.76 -1.96 -3.46
N ALA A 31 14.79 -2.58 -4.04
CA ALA A 31 15.86 -1.88 -4.75
C ALA A 31 15.35 -1.09 -5.97
N GLY A 32 14.20 -1.46 -6.53
CA GLY A 32 13.52 -0.70 -7.60
C GLY A 32 13.13 0.73 -7.20
N PHE A 33 13.06 1.03 -5.89
CA PHE A 33 12.82 2.38 -5.39
C PHE A 33 14.09 3.26 -5.39
N LEU A 34 15.27 2.66 -5.51
CA LEU A 34 16.53 3.41 -5.56
C LEU A 34 16.59 4.25 -6.85
N GLY A 35 16.78 5.55 -6.68
CA GLY A 35 16.89 6.49 -7.81
C GLY A 35 15.56 6.96 -8.38
N LEU A 36 14.43 6.49 -7.85
CA LEU A 36 13.15 7.14 -8.12
C LEU A 36 13.17 8.58 -7.57
N PRO A 37 12.57 9.56 -8.28
CA PRO A 37 12.48 10.92 -7.79
C PRO A 37 11.72 11.01 -6.46
N PRO A 38 12.17 11.83 -5.49
CA PRO A 38 11.37 12.15 -4.31
C PRO A 38 9.98 12.65 -4.69
N GLY A 39 8.97 12.19 -3.96
CA GLY A 39 7.56 12.46 -4.24
C GLY A 39 6.86 11.41 -5.12
N THR A 40 7.60 10.46 -5.71
CA THR A 40 7.00 9.33 -6.45
C THR A 40 6.07 8.54 -5.54
N ILE A 41 4.84 8.29 -6.02
CA ILE A 41 3.82 7.51 -5.32
C ILE A 41 3.76 6.10 -5.91
N HIS A 42 3.68 5.10 -5.04
CA HIS A 42 3.50 3.70 -5.41
C HIS A 42 2.32 3.12 -4.63
N GLU A 43 1.34 2.61 -5.36
CA GLU A 43 0.21 1.88 -4.79
C GLU A 43 0.45 0.40 -4.99
N ASP A 44 0.47 -0.35 -3.89
CA ASP A 44 0.62 -1.79 -3.88
C ASP A 44 -0.74 -2.48 -3.79
N ASN A 45 -0.85 -3.64 -4.45
CA ASN A 45 -2.07 -4.45 -4.46
C ASN A 45 -2.45 -5.00 -3.08
N GLY A 46 -1.52 -5.00 -2.11
CA GLY A 46 -1.76 -5.33 -0.71
C GLY A 46 -2.47 -4.23 0.08
N GLY A 47 -2.90 -3.13 -0.56
CA GLY A 47 -3.60 -2.04 0.11
C GLY A 47 -2.66 -1.11 0.87
N VAL A 48 -1.44 -0.92 0.35
CA VAL A 48 -0.41 -0.03 0.92
C VAL A 48 -0.11 1.07 -0.07
N LEU A 49 -0.07 2.32 0.40
CA LEU A 49 0.34 3.48 -0.37
C LEU A 49 1.68 4.00 0.13
N LEU A 50 2.68 4.00 -0.74
CA LEU A 50 4.05 4.42 -0.44
C LEU A 50 4.41 5.70 -1.17
N GLN A 51 5.30 6.48 -0.57
CA GLN A 51 5.94 7.64 -1.18
C GLN A 51 7.46 7.57 -1.03
N VAL A 52 8.18 7.82 -2.12
CA VAL A 52 9.63 8.04 -2.06
C VAL A 52 9.90 9.36 -1.36
N ALA A 53 10.44 9.33 -0.14
CA ALA A 53 10.79 10.52 0.62
C ALA A 53 12.20 11.02 0.28
N SER A 54 13.13 10.10 0.00
CA SER A 54 14.51 10.39 -0.40
C SER A 54 15.11 9.20 -1.16
N THR A 55 16.37 9.32 -1.61
CA THR A 55 17.10 8.26 -2.33
C THR A 55 17.10 6.90 -1.64
N ARG A 56 17.02 6.87 -0.29
CA ARG A 56 17.02 5.63 0.51
C ARG A 56 15.89 5.57 1.53
N THR A 57 14.91 6.47 1.42
CA THR A 57 13.81 6.56 2.37
C THR A 57 12.50 6.49 1.62
N VAL A 58 11.69 5.50 1.98
CA VAL A 58 10.30 5.37 1.56
C VAL A 58 9.44 5.61 2.79
N ARG A 59 8.26 6.17 2.60
CA ARG A 59 7.30 6.44 3.65
C ARG A 59 5.97 5.81 3.31
N CYS A 60 5.38 5.13 4.28
CA CYS A 60 4.00 4.69 4.20
C CYS A 60 3.08 5.89 4.43
N LEU A 61 2.22 6.19 3.46
CA LEU A 61 1.20 7.23 3.57
C LEU A 61 -0.13 6.65 4.05
N ALA A 62 -0.44 5.42 3.62
CA ALA A 62 -1.68 4.76 4.02
C ALA A 62 -1.57 3.24 3.95
N VAL A 63 -2.35 2.57 4.79
CA VAL A 63 -2.53 1.11 4.78
C VAL A 63 -3.99 0.78 5.04
N VAL A 64 -4.54 -0.18 4.32
CA VAL A 64 -5.90 -0.67 4.57
C VAL A 64 -5.95 -1.43 5.91
N ASP A 65 -7.01 -1.23 6.68
CA ASP A 65 -7.27 -1.88 7.96
C ASP A 65 -7.70 -3.35 7.74
N HIS A 66 -6.73 -4.17 7.34
CA HIS A 66 -6.93 -5.56 7.03
C HIS A 66 -5.67 -6.38 7.38
N PRO A 67 -5.80 -7.58 7.98
CA PRO A 67 -4.64 -8.39 8.39
C PRO A 67 -3.64 -8.66 7.27
N TYR A 68 -4.14 -8.91 6.05
CA TYR A 68 -3.29 -9.09 4.87
C TYR A 68 -2.46 -7.85 4.57
N SER A 69 -3.05 -6.64 4.66
CA SER A 69 -2.35 -5.39 4.40
C SER A 69 -1.27 -5.09 5.44
N TYR A 70 -1.53 -5.41 6.71
CA TYR A 70 -0.51 -5.31 7.76
C TYR A 70 0.63 -6.32 7.56
N LEU A 71 0.32 -7.56 7.16
CA LEU A 71 1.34 -8.55 6.83
C LEU A 71 2.19 -8.11 5.63
N SER A 72 1.54 -7.68 4.54
CA SER A 72 2.24 -7.13 3.37
C SER A 72 3.16 -5.97 3.75
N LEU A 73 2.68 -5.05 4.60
CA LEU A 73 3.49 -3.92 5.05
C LEU A 73 4.69 -4.36 5.91
N ALA A 74 4.51 -5.35 6.79
CA ALA A 74 5.61 -5.91 7.59
C ALA A 74 6.66 -6.58 6.70
N MET A 75 6.24 -7.35 5.69
CA MET A 75 7.15 -7.96 4.71
C MET A 75 7.90 -6.90 3.89
N MET A 76 7.21 -5.85 3.41
CA MET A 76 7.84 -4.74 2.70
C MET A 76 8.89 -4.04 3.56
N ALA A 77 8.60 -3.82 4.85
CA ALA A 77 9.54 -3.21 5.78
C ALA A 77 10.85 -3.99 5.84
N LEU A 78 10.76 -5.33 5.95
CA LEU A 78 11.92 -6.21 5.93
C LEU A 78 12.63 -6.21 4.57
N SER A 79 11.91 -6.19 3.45
CA SER A 79 12.50 -6.08 2.12
C SER A 79 13.29 -4.78 1.94
N PHE A 80 12.75 -3.64 2.40
CA PHE A 80 13.44 -2.35 2.39
C PHE A 80 14.68 -2.37 3.28
N GLU A 81 14.57 -2.88 4.51
CA GLU A 81 15.70 -2.99 5.42
C GLU A 81 16.83 -3.83 4.80
N THR A 82 16.49 -4.98 4.22
CA THR A 82 17.44 -5.88 3.56
C THR A 82 18.09 -5.22 2.33
N ALA A 83 17.38 -4.34 1.64
CA ALA A 83 17.92 -3.51 0.55
C ALA A 83 18.75 -2.29 1.02
N GLY A 84 18.94 -2.10 2.34
CA GLY A 84 19.63 -0.95 2.91
C GLY A 84 18.87 0.35 2.74
N MET A 85 17.54 0.27 2.82
CA MET A 85 16.59 1.39 2.77
C MET A 85 15.81 1.49 4.08
N THR A 86 15.21 2.66 4.31
CA THR A 86 14.36 2.93 5.48
C THR A 86 12.92 3.07 5.03
N LEU A 87 12.01 2.34 5.69
CA LEU A 87 10.57 2.56 5.60
C LEU A 87 10.08 3.33 6.83
N GLU A 88 9.56 4.54 6.62
CA GLU A 88 8.95 5.37 7.67
C GLU A 88 7.44 5.10 7.75
N PHE A 89 6.92 4.98 8.97
CA PHE A 89 5.48 4.87 9.23
C PHE A 89 4.94 6.17 9.85
N GLU A 90 5.40 6.49 11.05
CA GLU A 90 4.81 7.57 11.84
C GLU A 90 5.53 8.91 11.65
N PRO A 91 4.81 10.04 11.67
CA PRO A 91 3.37 10.23 11.92
C PRO A 91 2.50 10.21 10.65
N TYR A 92 2.97 9.60 9.57
CA TYR A 92 2.44 9.83 8.22
C TYR A 92 1.37 8.82 7.81
N THR A 93 1.41 7.61 8.36
CA THR A 93 0.51 6.54 7.93
C THR A 93 -0.93 6.79 8.38
N ILE A 94 -1.84 6.75 7.43
CA ILE A 94 -3.28 6.73 7.66
C ILE A 94 -3.77 5.28 7.54
N ILE A 95 -4.38 4.76 8.60
CA ILE A 95 -5.10 3.48 8.53
C ILE A 95 -6.45 3.74 7.86
N MET A 96 -6.64 3.21 6.65
CA MET A 96 -7.84 3.37 5.84
C MET A 96 -8.82 2.23 6.15
N PRO A 97 -10.11 2.50 6.36
CA PRO A 97 -11.09 1.44 6.52
C PRO A 97 -11.12 0.58 5.25
N MET A 98 -11.24 -0.74 5.41
CA MET A 98 -11.55 -1.62 4.28
C MET A 98 -12.84 -1.14 3.61
N PRO A 99 -12.85 -0.92 2.28
CA PRO A 99 -14.09 -0.64 1.57
C PRO A 99 -15.10 -1.73 1.90
N ARG A 100 -16.32 -1.34 2.26
CA ARG A 100 -17.40 -2.33 2.33
C ARG A 100 -17.58 -2.87 0.92
N GLU A 101 -17.84 -4.16 0.79
CA GLU A 101 -18.37 -4.73 -0.46
C GLU A 101 -19.76 -4.15 -0.68
N GLU A 102 -19.83 -2.88 -1.09
CA GLU A 102 -21.03 -2.31 -1.67
C GLU A 102 -21.15 -2.99 -3.02
N GLU A 103 -22.24 -3.75 -3.18
CA GLU A 103 -22.61 -4.50 -4.38
C GLU A 103 -22.16 -3.74 -5.61
N GLN A 104 -21.38 -4.41 -6.47
CA GLN A 104 -21.04 -3.88 -7.78
C GLN A 104 -22.36 -3.63 -8.52
N GLU A 105 -22.92 -2.42 -8.40
CA GLU A 105 -23.93 -1.94 -9.31
C GLU A 105 -23.22 -1.85 -10.65
N GLU A 106 -23.33 -2.94 -11.42
CA GLU A 106 -23.04 -2.95 -12.85
C GLU A 106 -23.70 -1.70 -13.44
N CYS A 107 -22.89 -0.71 -13.78
CA CYS A 107 -23.31 0.36 -14.66
C CYS A 107 -23.69 -0.31 -15.99
N ALA A 108 -24.96 -0.68 -16.13
CA ALA A 108 -25.51 -1.14 -17.39
C ALA A 108 -25.15 -0.11 -18.47
N PRO A 109 -24.61 -0.51 -19.62
CA PRO A 109 -24.33 0.46 -20.66
C PRO A 109 -25.65 1.10 -21.10
N GLU A 110 -25.80 2.40 -20.88
CA GLU A 110 -26.80 3.22 -21.56
C GLU A 110 -26.56 3.09 -23.06
N ASN A 111 -27.34 2.22 -23.71
CA ASN A 111 -27.40 2.15 -25.15
C ASN A 111 -28.16 3.38 -25.64
N ASN A 112 -27.47 4.53 -25.71
CA ASN A 112 -27.92 5.72 -26.41
C ASN A 112 -27.97 5.42 -27.91
N HIS A 113 -29.01 4.72 -28.36
CA HIS A 113 -29.37 4.69 -29.77
C HIS A 113 -30.07 6.01 -30.09
N VAL A 114 -29.25 7.01 -30.40
CA VAL A 114 -29.65 8.28 -30.98
C VAL A 114 -30.51 7.99 -32.22
N GLY A 115 -31.71 8.56 -32.23
CA GLY A 115 -32.66 8.43 -33.33
C GLY A 115 -32.07 8.91 -34.65
N MET A 116 -32.10 8.04 -35.66
CA MET A 116 -31.82 8.42 -37.04
C MET A 116 -33.14 8.81 -37.70
N GLU A 117 -33.25 10.09 -38.04
CA GLU A 117 -34.40 10.72 -38.69
C GLU A 117 -34.49 10.43 -40.19
N VAL A 118 -35.73 10.56 -40.68
CA VAL A 118 -36.27 10.26 -42.01
C VAL A 118 -35.57 10.95 -43.19
N ALA A 119 -35.45 10.24 -44.32
CA ALA A 119 -35.41 10.79 -45.68
C ALA A 119 -36.04 9.81 -46.67
#